data_AF-I3R250-F1
#
_entry.id   AF-I3R250-F1
#
_cell.length_a   1.000
_cell.length_b   1.000
_cell.length_c   1.000
_cell.angle_alpha   90.00
_cell.angle_beta   90.00
_cell.angle_gamma   90.00
#
_symmetry.space_group_name_H-M   'P 1'
#
loop_
_entity.id
_entity.type
_entity.pdbx_description
1 polymer ?
#
loop_
_entity_poly.entity_id
_entity_poly.type
_entity_poly.pdbx_seq_one_letter_code
_entity_poly.pdbx_strand_id
1 'polypeptide(L)'
;MTVLRLLRLHRPADFADWYRIGAEYVHDVAAGLGLRVGDFESRVVRATDAMRAGRTDLPPDLARSVAADLLADATFCDPFCQWMPLWYELGLAAPCSYTDFQLRRVAKQYATDLPHLSVPRFSRPEDVYIDGRPATAYVDGFADQFTLAAAVLHLEWFVYVARESGIFVPPLFVERTREQTVAYYTGRRSDLDPDVRTFQRLLFSDDEWVRRIADVYDLDSALFDLWARILERERRALS
;
A
#
# COMPACT_ATOMS: atom_id res chain seq x y z
N MET A 1 -4.67 24.13 -2.47
CA MET A 1 -5.93 23.38 -2.70
C MET A 1 -5.82 22.09 -1.86
N THR A 2 -6.85 21.25 -1.62
CA THR A 2 -6.87 20.45 -0.35
C THR A 2 -7.35 19.00 -0.50
N VAL A 3 -6.78 18.09 0.30
CA VAL A 3 -7.21 16.68 0.50
C VAL A 3 -8.71 16.52 0.82
N LEU A 4 -9.41 17.61 1.16
CA LEU A 4 -10.86 17.66 1.33
C LEU A 4 -11.66 17.16 0.11
N ARG A 5 -11.07 17.10 -1.10
CA ARG A 5 -11.73 16.48 -2.26
C ARG A 5 -12.03 15.01 -2.06
N LEU A 6 -11.17 14.30 -1.31
CA LEU A 6 -11.40 12.89 -0.94
C LEU A 6 -12.66 12.73 -0.07
N LEU A 7 -13.10 13.78 0.62
CA LEU A 7 -14.35 13.73 1.38
C LEU A 7 -15.58 13.51 0.49
N ARG A 8 -15.48 13.79 -0.81
CA ARG A 8 -16.57 13.59 -1.77
C ARG A 8 -16.66 12.17 -2.29
N LEU A 9 -15.68 11.30 -2.00
CA LEU A 9 -15.70 9.91 -2.47
C LEU A 9 -16.63 9.08 -1.59
N HIS A 10 -17.67 8.52 -2.19
CA HIS A 10 -18.68 7.75 -1.46
C HIS A 10 -19.29 6.62 -2.30
N ARG A 11 -19.18 6.63 -3.62
CA ARG A 11 -19.73 5.57 -4.47
C ARG A 11 -18.61 4.68 -4.97
N PRO A 12 -18.91 3.42 -5.32
CA PRO A 12 -17.91 2.57 -5.94
C PRO A 12 -17.24 3.21 -7.17
N ALA A 13 -17.99 3.97 -7.97
CA ALA A 13 -17.47 4.72 -9.11
C ALA A 13 -16.40 5.76 -8.72
N ASP A 14 -16.52 6.36 -7.54
CA ASP A 14 -15.56 7.37 -7.06
C ASP A 14 -14.20 6.74 -6.73
N PHE A 15 -14.18 5.44 -6.38
CA PHE A 15 -12.98 4.67 -6.05
C PHE A 15 -12.49 3.80 -7.22
N ALA A 16 -13.09 3.90 -8.40
CA ALA A 16 -12.70 3.06 -9.53
C ALA A 16 -11.25 3.33 -9.98
N ASP A 17 -10.85 4.60 -10.06
CA ASP A 17 -9.47 4.95 -10.40
C ASP A 17 -8.51 4.69 -9.23
N TRP A 18 -8.96 4.82 -7.99
CA TRP A 18 -8.20 4.39 -6.81
C TRP A 18 -7.80 2.91 -6.92
N TYR A 19 -8.78 2.03 -7.10
CA TYR A 19 -8.55 0.59 -7.30
C TYR A 19 -7.69 0.32 -8.54
N ARG A 20 -7.96 0.98 -9.67
CA ARG A 20 -7.20 0.78 -10.89
C ARG A 20 -5.71 1.07 -10.67
N ILE A 21 -5.38 2.20 -10.04
CA ILE A 21 -3.99 2.60 -9.77
C ILE A 21 -3.32 1.62 -8.78
N GLY A 22 -4.02 1.21 -7.71
CA GLY A 22 -3.52 0.21 -6.75
C GLY A 22 -3.25 -1.14 -7.40
N ALA A 23 -4.19 -1.63 -8.22
CA ALA A 23 -4.05 -2.91 -8.90
C ALA A 23 -2.98 -2.89 -10.02
N GLU A 24 -2.83 -1.78 -10.74
CA GLU A 24 -1.72 -1.59 -11.68
C GLU A 24 -0.36 -1.58 -10.94
N TYR A 25 -0.26 -0.95 -9.77
CA TYR A 25 0.94 -1.03 -8.94
C TYR A 25 1.26 -2.48 -8.52
N VAL A 26 0.26 -3.25 -8.08
CA VAL A 26 0.44 -4.68 -7.77
C VAL A 26 0.91 -5.46 -9.00
N HIS A 27 0.34 -5.18 -10.16
CA HIS A 27 0.75 -5.80 -11.41
C HIS A 27 2.23 -5.51 -11.71
N ASP A 28 2.63 -4.25 -11.65
CA ASP A 28 3.97 -3.80 -12.04
C ASP A 28 5.05 -4.32 -11.10
N VAL A 29 4.78 -4.35 -9.78
CA VAL A 29 5.68 -4.97 -8.80
C VAL A 29 5.78 -6.48 -9.06
N ALA A 30 4.66 -7.18 -9.24
CA ALA A 30 4.66 -8.62 -9.47
C ALA A 30 5.37 -9.00 -10.78
N ALA A 31 5.10 -8.28 -11.87
CA ALA A 31 5.74 -8.47 -13.16
C ALA A 31 7.24 -8.12 -13.10
N GLY A 32 7.61 -7.05 -12.40
CA GLY A 32 9.00 -6.65 -12.18
C GLY A 32 9.82 -7.67 -11.38
N LEU A 33 9.16 -8.46 -10.54
CA LEU A 33 9.74 -9.61 -9.83
C LEU A 33 9.77 -10.91 -10.66
N GLY A 34 9.20 -10.90 -11.87
CA GLY A 34 9.04 -12.10 -12.70
C GLY A 34 8.01 -13.10 -12.14
N LEU A 35 7.09 -12.66 -11.28
CA LEU A 35 6.00 -13.50 -10.79
C LEU A 35 4.96 -13.74 -11.89
N ARG A 36 4.24 -14.85 -11.79
CA ARG A 36 3.17 -15.18 -12.73
C ARG A 36 1.92 -14.34 -12.42
N VAL A 37 1.66 -13.33 -13.26
CA VAL A 37 0.48 -12.44 -13.14
C VAL A 37 -0.76 -12.95 -13.89
N GLY A 38 -0.60 -13.87 -14.85
CA GLY A 38 -1.73 -14.48 -15.56
C GLY A 38 -2.56 -13.46 -16.34
N ASP A 39 -3.88 -13.49 -16.16
CA ASP A 39 -4.85 -12.59 -16.80
C ASP A 39 -5.18 -11.35 -15.95
N PHE A 40 -4.40 -11.08 -14.90
CA PHE A 40 -4.68 -10.06 -13.89
C PHE A 40 -4.93 -8.67 -14.49
N GLU A 41 -4.12 -8.23 -15.46
CA GLU A 41 -4.30 -6.94 -16.14
C GLU A 41 -5.71 -6.81 -16.76
N SER A 42 -6.18 -7.85 -17.46
CA SER A 42 -7.52 -7.86 -18.06
C SER A 42 -8.64 -7.86 -17.01
N ARG A 43 -8.40 -8.51 -15.86
CA ARG A 43 -9.30 -8.51 -14.70
C ARG A 43 -9.39 -7.13 -14.07
N VAL A 44 -8.27 -6.40 -13.96
CA VAL A 44 -8.23 -5.02 -13.47
C VAL A 44 -9.08 -4.09 -14.32
N VAL A 45 -8.94 -4.16 -15.66
CA VAL A 45 -9.76 -3.35 -16.59
C VAL A 45 -11.25 -3.64 -16.38
N ARG A 46 -11.65 -4.92 -16.39
CA ARG A 46 -13.05 -5.33 -16.22
C ARG A 46 -13.65 -4.88 -14.89
N ALA A 47 -12.89 -5.04 -13.80
CA ALA A 47 -13.32 -4.62 -12.47
C ALA A 47 -13.46 -3.10 -12.40
N THR A 48 -12.48 -2.35 -12.92
CA THR A 48 -12.50 -0.89 -12.97
C THR A 48 -13.71 -0.37 -13.75
N ASP A 49 -13.98 -0.91 -14.94
CA ASP A 49 -15.12 -0.49 -15.76
C ASP A 49 -16.45 -0.78 -15.07
N ALA A 50 -16.54 -1.91 -14.35
CA ALA A 50 -17.72 -2.23 -13.57
C ALA A 50 -17.88 -1.28 -12.37
N MET A 51 -16.80 -0.93 -11.66
CA MET A 51 -16.82 0.07 -10.59
C MET A 51 -17.27 1.44 -11.12
N ARG A 52 -16.74 1.90 -12.26
CA ARG A 52 -17.16 3.16 -12.92
C ARG A 52 -18.65 3.15 -13.26
N ALA A 53 -19.18 2.01 -13.68
CA ALA A 53 -20.62 1.81 -13.92
C ALA A 53 -21.45 1.67 -12.63
N GLY A 54 -20.83 1.74 -11.44
CA GLY A 54 -21.47 1.61 -10.14
C GLY A 54 -21.90 0.18 -9.78
N ARG A 55 -21.38 -0.83 -10.48
CA ARG A 55 -21.73 -2.23 -10.26
C ARG A 55 -20.89 -2.85 -9.15
N THR A 56 -21.56 -3.61 -8.28
CA THR A 56 -20.95 -4.33 -7.15
C THR A 56 -21.15 -5.85 -7.24
N ASP A 57 -21.99 -6.30 -8.17
CA ASP A 57 -22.30 -7.69 -8.48
C ASP A 57 -21.23 -8.30 -9.42
N LEU A 58 -19.99 -8.36 -8.93
CA LEU A 58 -18.87 -8.87 -9.70
C LEU A 58 -18.69 -10.39 -9.52
N PRO A 59 -18.08 -11.08 -10.51
CA PRO A 59 -17.52 -12.40 -10.30
C PRO A 59 -16.61 -12.45 -9.05
N PRO A 60 -16.59 -13.56 -8.28
CA PRO A 60 -15.92 -13.60 -6.98
C PRO A 60 -14.43 -13.24 -6.99
N ASP A 61 -13.70 -13.54 -8.06
CA ASP A 61 -12.30 -13.20 -8.21
C ASP A 61 -12.09 -11.68 -8.38
N LEU A 62 -12.93 -11.02 -9.16
CA LEU A 62 -12.89 -9.56 -9.34
C LEU A 62 -13.34 -8.84 -8.07
N ALA A 63 -14.43 -9.31 -7.45
CA ALA A 63 -14.95 -8.78 -6.20
C ALA A 63 -13.90 -8.86 -5.08
N ARG A 64 -13.19 -9.99 -4.97
CA ARG A 64 -12.10 -10.19 -4.01
C ARG A 64 -10.94 -9.24 -4.23
N SER A 65 -10.49 -9.08 -5.48
CA SER A 65 -9.41 -8.14 -5.83
C SER A 65 -9.74 -6.71 -5.41
N VAL A 66 -10.93 -6.21 -5.79
CA VAL A 66 -11.41 -4.87 -5.42
C VAL A 66 -11.57 -4.71 -3.91
N ALA A 67 -12.21 -5.68 -3.25
CA ALA A 67 -12.44 -5.60 -1.82
C ALA A 67 -11.13 -5.65 -1.03
N ALA A 68 -10.16 -6.45 -1.45
CA ALA A 68 -8.85 -6.56 -0.81
C ALA A 68 -8.05 -5.26 -0.92
N ASP A 69 -7.90 -4.70 -2.13
CA ASP A 69 -7.18 -3.45 -2.37
C ASP A 69 -7.74 -2.31 -1.49
N LEU A 70 -9.05 -2.06 -1.57
CA LEU A 70 -9.70 -1.03 -0.76
C LEU A 70 -9.60 -1.28 0.75
N LEU A 71 -9.70 -2.54 1.19
CA LEU A 71 -9.58 -2.90 2.61
C LEU A 71 -8.14 -2.76 3.13
N ALA A 72 -7.16 -3.03 2.27
CA ALA A 72 -5.75 -2.84 2.58
C ALA A 72 -5.46 -1.37 2.81
N ASP A 73 -5.89 -0.49 1.90
CA ASP A 73 -5.72 0.96 2.04
C ASP A 73 -6.46 1.53 3.25
N ALA A 74 -7.67 1.04 3.51
CA ALA A 74 -8.41 1.44 4.70
C ALA A 74 -7.64 1.14 5.98
N THR A 75 -7.05 -0.07 6.04
CA THR A 75 -6.36 -0.56 7.23
C THR A 75 -4.91 -0.06 7.33
N PHE A 76 -4.36 0.54 6.28
CA PHE A 76 -2.96 0.96 6.20
C PHE A 76 -2.65 2.22 7.02
N CYS A 77 -3.52 3.22 6.97
CA CYS A 77 -3.20 4.56 7.47
C CYS A 77 -2.91 4.62 8.97
N ASP A 78 -3.72 3.95 9.80
CA ASP A 78 -3.55 3.97 11.27
C ASP A 78 -2.22 3.33 11.70
N PRO A 79 -1.88 2.09 11.27
CA PRO A 79 -0.55 1.53 11.46
C PRO A 79 0.56 2.46 10.99
N PHE A 80 0.49 2.98 9.76
CA PHE A 80 1.52 3.87 9.23
C PHE A 80 1.72 5.13 10.10
N CYS A 81 0.64 5.75 10.58
CA CYS A 81 0.72 6.93 11.43
C CYS A 81 1.40 6.64 12.78
N GLN A 82 1.21 5.45 13.35
CA GLN A 82 1.88 5.05 14.61
C GLN A 82 3.40 4.94 14.43
N TRP A 83 3.88 4.67 13.21
CA TRP A 83 5.30 4.74 12.89
C TRP A 83 5.84 6.16 12.81
N MET A 84 5.02 7.21 12.82
CA MET A 84 5.46 8.59 12.62
C MET A 84 5.52 9.38 13.95
N PRO A 85 6.17 10.56 13.97
CA PRO A 85 6.08 11.46 15.12
C PRO A 85 4.64 11.86 15.44
N LEU A 86 4.35 12.07 16.73
CA LEU A 86 2.99 12.34 17.23
C LEU A 86 2.25 13.49 16.50
N TRP A 87 2.96 14.55 16.11
CA TRP A 87 2.33 15.67 15.39
C TRP A 87 1.74 15.24 14.04
N TYR A 88 2.37 14.27 13.37
CA TYR A 88 1.93 13.73 12.10
C TYR A 88 0.72 12.83 12.29
N GLU A 89 0.79 11.92 13.27
CA GLU A 89 -0.32 11.06 13.65
C GLU A 89 -1.58 11.88 13.99
N LEU A 90 -1.45 12.89 14.86
CA LEU A 90 -2.55 13.77 15.23
C LEU A 90 -3.05 14.61 14.05
N GLY A 91 -2.14 15.08 13.18
CA GLY A 91 -2.49 15.86 12.00
C GLY A 91 -3.29 15.08 10.97
N LEU A 92 -3.10 13.75 10.90
CA LEU A 92 -3.76 12.88 9.94
C LEU A 92 -4.86 12.00 10.52
N ALA A 93 -5.02 11.93 11.84
CA ALA A 93 -6.01 11.06 12.49
C ALA A 93 -7.42 11.20 11.90
N ALA A 94 -7.93 12.43 11.80
CA ALA A 94 -9.28 12.69 11.27
C ALA A 94 -9.43 12.34 9.77
N PRO A 95 -8.60 12.86 8.85
CA PRO A 95 -8.71 12.50 7.44
C PRO A 95 -8.47 11.00 7.19
N CYS A 96 -7.51 10.37 7.88
CA CYS A 96 -7.27 8.93 7.76
C CYS A 96 -8.46 8.11 8.25
N SER A 97 -9.07 8.47 9.39
CA SER A 97 -10.26 7.79 9.91
C SER A 97 -11.45 7.90 8.93
N TYR A 98 -11.61 9.05 8.29
CA TYR A 98 -12.67 9.24 7.29
C TYR A 98 -12.42 8.40 6.04
N THR A 99 -11.19 8.40 5.53
CA THR A 99 -10.80 7.60 4.36
C THR A 99 -10.97 6.11 4.65
N ASP A 100 -10.50 5.63 5.82
CA ASP A 100 -10.74 4.25 6.30
C ASP A 100 -12.23 3.90 6.28
N PHE A 101 -13.07 4.74 6.87
CA PHE A 101 -14.51 4.51 6.91
C PHE A 101 -15.12 4.36 5.50
N GLN A 102 -14.78 5.26 4.56
CA GLN A 102 -15.34 5.21 3.21
C GLN A 102 -14.82 4.01 2.43
N LEU A 103 -13.52 3.72 2.50
CA LEU A 103 -12.91 2.57 1.84
C LEU A 103 -13.51 1.26 2.36
N ARG A 104 -13.62 1.07 3.68
CA ARG A 104 -14.30 -0.10 4.27
C ARG A 104 -15.74 -0.23 3.81
N ARG A 105 -16.46 0.89 3.72
CA ARG A 105 -17.86 0.89 3.30
C ARG A 105 -18.03 0.45 1.84
N VAL A 106 -17.12 0.84 0.95
CA VAL A 106 -17.13 0.39 -0.45
C VAL A 106 -16.62 -1.04 -0.56
N ALA A 107 -15.51 -1.39 0.08
CA ALA A 107 -14.98 -2.76 0.13
C ALA A 107 -16.04 -3.77 0.60
N LYS A 108 -16.82 -3.42 1.63
CA LYS A 108 -17.91 -4.27 2.14
C LYS A 108 -18.95 -4.61 1.08
N GLN A 109 -19.26 -3.69 0.17
CA GLN A 109 -20.24 -3.95 -0.89
C GLN A 109 -19.76 -5.07 -1.82
N TYR A 110 -18.48 -5.05 -2.20
CA TYR A 110 -17.85 -6.11 -2.99
C TYR A 110 -17.63 -7.41 -2.21
N ALA A 111 -17.43 -7.32 -0.90
CA ALA A 111 -17.21 -8.49 -0.06
C ALA A 111 -18.50 -9.26 0.33
N THR A 112 -19.69 -8.71 0.07
CA THR A 112 -20.99 -9.22 0.55
C THR A 112 -21.20 -10.70 0.25
N ASP A 113 -20.91 -11.12 -0.99
CA ASP A 113 -21.17 -12.48 -1.47
C ASP A 113 -19.89 -13.35 -1.49
N LEU A 114 -18.79 -12.85 -0.94
CA LEU A 114 -17.55 -13.63 -0.83
C LEU A 114 -17.66 -14.63 0.33
N PRO A 115 -17.25 -15.89 0.13
CA PRO A 115 -17.29 -16.89 1.22
C PRO A 115 -16.32 -16.54 2.35
N HIS A 116 -15.22 -15.85 2.02
CA HIS A 116 -14.21 -15.38 2.95
C HIS A 116 -13.40 -14.27 2.31
N LEU A 117 -13.04 -13.26 3.09
CA LEU A 117 -12.01 -12.28 2.78
C LEU A 117 -11.27 -12.00 4.10
N SER A 118 -9.96 -12.18 4.10
CA SER A 118 -9.16 -11.88 5.29
C SER A 118 -8.95 -10.38 5.43
N VAL A 119 -8.79 -9.88 6.67
CA VAL A 119 -8.42 -8.47 6.92
C VAL A 119 -6.90 -8.41 7.07
N PRO A 120 -6.19 -7.49 6.39
CA PRO A 120 -4.74 -7.39 6.54
C PRO A 120 -4.39 -6.97 7.97
N ARG A 121 -3.22 -7.43 8.43
CA ARG A 121 -2.60 -6.96 9.66
C ARG A 121 -1.26 -6.37 9.29
N PHE A 122 -1.10 -5.11 9.63
CA PHE A 122 0.13 -4.36 9.41
C PHE A 122 0.93 -4.29 10.69
N SER A 123 2.24 -4.45 10.59
CA SER A 123 3.16 -4.32 11.71
C SER A 123 3.08 -2.92 12.28
N ARG A 124 3.05 -2.82 13.61
CA ARG A 124 3.22 -1.56 14.34
C ARG A 124 4.68 -1.42 14.79
N PRO A 125 5.12 -0.22 15.22
CA PRO A 125 6.47 -0.06 15.74
C PRO A 125 6.81 -1.01 16.87
N GLU A 126 5.83 -1.31 17.74
CA GLU A 126 5.96 -2.27 18.83
C GLU A 126 6.02 -3.75 18.39
N ASP A 127 5.84 -4.05 17.11
CA ASP A 127 5.94 -5.42 16.58
C ASP A 127 7.33 -5.70 15.95
N VAL A 128 8.17 -4.68 15.80
CA VAL A 128 9.45 -4.76 15.08
C VAL A 128 10.60 -4.36 15.98
N TYR A 129 11.32 -5.38 16.48
CA TYR A 129 12.47 -5.18 17.37
C TYR A 129 13.79 -5.55 16.71
N ILE A 130 14.81 -4.76 17.02
CA ILE A 130 16.22 -5.04 16.75
C ILE A 130 16.97 -4.88 18.07
N ASP A 131 17.77 -5.88 18.44
CA ASP A 131 18.53 -5.91 19.71
C ASP A 131 17.71 -5.53 20.96
N GLY A 132 16.43 -5.93 21.01
CA GLY A 132 15.53 -5.67 22.14
C GLY A 132 14.97 -4.24 22.21
N ARG A 133 15.13 -3.42 21.16
CA ARG A 133 14.53 -2.09 21.04
C ARG A 133 13.66 -1.98 19.79
N PRO A 134 12.60 -1.13 19.78
CA PRO A 134 11.83 -0.88 18.58
C PRO A 134 12.72 -0.40 17.43
N ALA A 135 12.44 -0.82 16.20
CA ALA A 135 13.22 -0.44 15.03
C ALA A 135 13.32 1.09 14.83
N THR A 136 12.29 1.83 15.27
CA THR A 136 12.28 3.31 15.26
C THR A 136 13.36 3.94 16.13
N ALA A 137 13.96 3.22 17.08
CA ALA A 137 15.06 3.72 17.90
C ALA A 137 16.42 3.80 17.15
N TYR A 138 16.49 3.27 15.92
CA TYR A 138 17.70 3.19 15.11
C TYR A 138 17.70 4.13 13.90
N VAL A 139 16.62 4.90 13.71
CA VAL A 139 16.49 5.90 12.65
C VAL A 139 16.29 7.27 13.29
N ASP A 140 16.74 8.32 12.62
CA ASP A 140 16.61 9.69 13.12
C ASP A 140 15.93 10.58 12.09
N GLY A 141 15.03 11.43 12.58
CA GLY A 141 14.26 12.34 11.74
C GLY A 141 13.10 11.69 10.96
N PHE A 142 12.26 12.57 10.43
CA PHE A 142 10.99 12.19 9.79
C PHE A 142 11.19 11.35 8.53
N ALA A 143 12.16 11.70 7.67
CA ALA A 143 12.34 11.01 6.39
C ALA A 143 12.80 9.56 6.57
N ASP A 144 13.78 9.32 7.44
CA ASP A 144 14.31 7.97 7.67
C ASP A 144 13.27 7.07 8.36
N GLN A 145 12.51 7.65 9.31
CA GLN A 145 11.39 6.98 9.96
C GLN A 145 10.26 6.66 8.95
N PHE A 146 9.92 7.60 8.07
CA PHE A 146 8.96 7.39 6.96
C PHE A 146 9.41 6.27 6.04
N THR A 147 10.67 6.29 5.61
CA THR A 147 11.24 5.27 4.72
C THR A 147 11.22 3.89 5.37
N LEU A 148 11.61 3.77 6.64
CA LEU A 148 11.52 2.49 7.39
C LEU A 148 10.09 1.97 7.45
N ALA A 149 9.12 2.83 7.77
CA ALA A 149 7.71 2.46 7.83
C ALA A 149 7.20 2.01 6.46
N ALA A 150 7.47 2.77 5.40
CA ALA A 150 7.09 2.45 4.03
C ALA A 150 7.69 1.11 3.58
N ALA A 151 8.98 0.86 3.84
CA ALA A 151 9.66 -0.36 3.43
C ALA A 151 9.05 -1.64 4.05
N VAL A 152 8.55 -1.54 5.29
CA VAL A 152 7.88 -2.65 5.99
C VAL A 152 6.42 -2.76 5.55
N LEU A 153 5.68 -1.65 5.57
CA LEU A 153 4.24 -1.68 5.36
C LEU A 153 3.84 -1.85 3.90
N HIS A 154 4.62 -1.35 2.94
CA HIS A 154 4.35 -1.57 1.51
C HIS A 154 4.55 -3.04 1.13
N LEU A 155 5.54 -3.71 1.74
CA LEU A 155 5.72 -5.16 1.58
C LEU A 155 4.49 -5.93 2.07
N GLU A 156 4.02 -5.62 3.28
CA GLU A 156 2.85 -6.28 3.87
C GLU A 156 1.57 -6.00 3.07
N TRP A 157 1.42 -4.77 2.58
CA TRP A 157 0.29 -4.35 1.75
C TRP A 157 0.29 -5.12 0.43
N PHE A 158 1.43 -5.12 -0.26
CA PHE A 158 1.57 -5.79 -1.55
C PHE A 158 1.31 -7.29 -1.42
N VAL A 159 1.91 -7.95 -0.43
CA VAL A 159 1.74 -9.40 -0.22
C VAL A 159 0.28 -9.76 0.04
N TYR A 160 -0.43 -8.94 0.81
CA TYR A 160 -1.85 -9.14 1.05
C TYR A 160 -2.68 -8.98 -0.24
N VAL A 161 -2.53 -7.85 -0.95
CA VAL A 161 -3.34 -7.58 -2.15
C VAL A 161 -3.01 -8.55 -3.28
N ALA A 162 -1.73 -8.87 -3.49
CA ALA A 162 -1.29 -9.87 -4.46
C ALA A 162 -1.95 -11.23 -4.20
N ARG A 163 -1.94 -11.71 -2.94
CA ARG A 163 -2.57 -12.99 -2.57
C ARG A 163 -4.06 -12.99 -2.85
N GLU A 164 -4.79 -11.96 -2.41
CA GLU A 164 -6.24 -11.89 -2.63
C GLU A 164 -6.59 -11.67 -4.12
N SER A 165 -5.65 -11.14 -4.91
CA SER A 165 -5.77 -11.00 -6.37
C SER A 165 -5.42 -12.28 -7.16
N GLY A 166 -4.96 -13.32 -6.47
CA GLY A 166 -4.56 -14.61 -7.06
C GLY A 166 -3.13 -14.65 -7.58
N ILE A 167 -2.28 -13.71 -7.17
CA ILE A 167 -0.84 -13.68 -7.48
C ILE A 167 -0.10 -14.35 -6.31
N PHE A 168 0.66 -15.40 -6.63
CA PHE A 168 1.45 -16.11 -5.63
C PHE A 168 2.79 -15.41 -5.41
N VAL A 169 3.03 -14.97 -4.17
CA VAL A 169 4.33 -14.47 -3.71
C VAL A 169 4.94 -15.53 -2.78
N PRO A 170 6.14 -16.06 -3.04
CA PRO A 170 6.73 -17.12 -2.22
C PRO A 170 6.92 -16.69 -0.75
N PRO A 171 6.38 -17.41 0.25
CA PRO A 171 6.44 -17.00 1.66
C PRO A 171 7.87 -16.80 2.20
N LEU A 172 8.78 -17.73 1.91
CA LEU A 172 10.19 -17.62 2.31
C LEU A 172 10.87 -16.39 1.70
N PHE A 173 10.44 -15.97 0.51
CA PHE A 173 10.96 -14.74 -0.09
C PHE A 173 10.44 -13.50 0.65
N VAL A 174 9.17 -13.48 1.05
CA VAL A 174 8.58 -12.40 1.85
C VAL A 174 9.27 -12.30 3.22
N GLU A 175 9.44 -13.41 3.93
CA GLU A 175 10.12 -13.46 5.23
C GLU A 175 11.54 -12.90 5.15
N ARG A 176 12.33 -13.42 4.20
CA ARG A 176 13.70 -12.92 3.94
C ARG A 176 13.72 -11.44 3.57
N THR A 177 12.78 -10.99 2.73
CA THR A 177 12.67 -9.58 2.33
C THR A 177 12.43 -8.72 3.56
N ARG A 178 11.48 -9.10 4.42
CA ARG A 178 11.17 -8.38 5.66
C ARG A 178 12.37 -8.31 6.58
N GLU A 179 13.02 -9.44 6.85
CA GLU A 179 14.20 -9.51 7.74
C GLU A 179 15.34 -8.61 7.25
N GLN A 180 15.70 -8.72 5.96
CA GLN A 180 16.79 -7.92 5.39
C GLN A 180 16.44 -6.44 5.33
N THR A 181 15.19 -6.10 5.02
CA THR A 181 14.71 -4.71 4.95
C THR A 181 14.84 -4.02 6.30
N VAL A 182 14.35 -4.66 7.37
CA VAL A 182 14.46 -4.09 8.72
C VAL A 182 15.93 -3.95 9.12
N ALA A 183 16.76 -4.96 8.87
CA ALA A 183 18.19 -4.90 9.19
C ALA A 183 18.93 -3.81 8.40
N TYR A 184 18.58 -3.59 7.13
CA TYR A 184 19.19 -2.56 6.28
C TYR A 184 18.84 -1.15 6.77
N TYR A 185 17.56 -0.84 6.91
CA TYR A 185 17.12 0.51 7.32
C TYR A 185 17.45 0.87 8.77
N THR A 186 17.75 -0.12 9.62
CA THR A 186 18.23 0.10 10.99
C THR A 186 19.76 0.09 11.10
N GLY A 187 20.48 0.05 9.96
CA GLY A 187 21.94 0.12 9.91
C GLY A 187 22.65 -1.14 10.42
N ARG A 188 21.96 -2.28 10.55
CA ARG A 188 22.55 -3.58 10.92
C ARG A 188 23.07 -4.35 9.73
N ARG A 189 22.76 -3.88 8.54
CA ARG A 189 23.18 -4.46 7.27
C ARG A 189 23.51 -3.35 6.29
N SER A 190 24.63 -3.48 5.56
CA SER A 190 25.07 -2.47 4.59
C SER A 190 24.38 -2.61 3.23
N ASP A 191 23.96 -3.82 2.85
CA ASP A 191 23.52 -4.12 1.48
C ASP A 191 22.43 -5.18 1.47
N LEU A 192 21.33 -4.96 0.73
CA LEU A 192 20.31 -5.98 0.48
C LEU A 192 20.80 -7.00 -0.57
N ASP A 193 20.33 -8.25 -0.45
CA ASP A 193 20.48 -9.24 -1.53
C ASP A 193 19.86 -8.68 -2.84
N PRO A 194 20.37 -9.02 -4.04
CA PRO A 194 19.95 -8.39 -5.28
C PRO A 194 18.44 -8.48 -5.58
N ASP A 195 17.81 -9.60 -5.24
CA ASP A 195 16.39 -9.83 -5.41
C ASP A 195 15.54 -9.05 -4.39
N VAL A 196 15.97 -9.01 -3.12
CA VAL A 196 15.35 -8.19 -2.06
C VAL A 196 15.47 -6.69 -2.40
N ARG A 197 16.63 -6.25 -2.87
CA ARG A 197 16.85 -4.87 -3.35
C ARG A 197 15.90 -4.52 -4.49
N THR A 198 15.78 -5.42 -5.47
CA THR A 198 14.86 -5.25 -6.59
C THR A 198 13.42 -5.16 -6.13
N PHE A 199 13.02 -6.01 -5.18
CA PHE A 199 11.68 -5.98 -4.61
C PHE A 199 11.42 -4.65 -3.89
N GLN A 200 12.30 -4.22 -2.99
CA GLN A 200 12.14 -2.95 -2.29
C GLN A 200 12.10 -1.77 -3.27
N ARG A 201 12.99 -1.74 -4.27
CA ARG A 201 12.97 -0.71 -5.32
C ARG A 201 11.62 -0.64 -6.06
N LEU A 202 11.02 -1.80 -6.35
CA LEU A 202 9.69 -1.88 -6.97
C LEU A 202 8.60 -1.42 -5.99
N LEU A 203 8.67 -1.78 -4.71
CA LEU A 203 7.72 -1.30 -3.70
C LEU A 203 7.80 0.23 -3.49
N PHE A 204 8.98 0.82 -3.67
CA PHE A 204 9.15 2.28 -3.65
C PHE A 204 8.65 2.97 -4.93
N SER A 205 8.21 2.24 -5.97
CA SER A 205 7.49 2.86 -7.10
C SER A 205 6.10 3.36 -6.70
N ASP A 206 5.71 3.17 -5.44
CA ASP A 206 4.59 3.88 -4.80
C ASP A 206 4.72 5.41 -4.91
N ASP A 207 5.92 5.97 -5.14
CA ASP A 207 6.06 7.39 -5.49
C ASP A 207 5.23 7.78 -6.72
N GLU A 208 5.10 6.86 -7.70
CA GLU A 208 4.26 7.05 -8.88
C GLU A 208 2.78 6.86 -8.54
N TRP A 209 2.44 5.90 -7.66
CA TRP A 209 1.07 5.74 -7.14
C TRP A 209 0.57 7.03 -6.48
N VAL A 210 1.37 7.59 -5.56
CA VAL A 210 1.04 8.84 -4.84
C VAL A 210 0.76 9.98 -5.80
N ARG A 211 1.63 10.17 -6.82
CA ARG A 211 1.43 11.22 -7.83
C ARG A 211 0.18 10.99 -8.66
N ARG A 212 -0.09 9.77 -9.09
CA ARG A 212 -1.27 9.44 -9.91
C ARG A 212 -2.58 9.62 -9.13
N ILE A 213 -2.60 9.27 -7.85
CA ILE A 213 -3.75 9.55 -6.96
C ILE A 213 -3.93 11.05 -6.81
N ALA A 214 -2.85 11.80 -6.58
CA ALA A 214 -2.92 13.25 -6.49
C ALA A 214 -3.48 13.87 -7.78
N ASP A 215 -3.03 13.40 -8.95
CA ASP A 215 -3.49 13.91 -10.25
C ASP A 215 -4.96 13.57 -10.51
N VAL A 216 -5.36 12.32 -10.33
CA VAL A 216 -6.74 11.85 -10.62
C VAL A 216 -7.76 12.54 -9.70
N TYR A 217 -7.41 12.74 -8.43
CA TYR A 217 -8.31 13.36 -7.46
C TYR A 217 -8.07 14.87 -7.30
N ASP A 218 -7.16 15.44 -8.10
CA ASP A 218 -6.77 16.85 -8.13
C ASP A 218 -6.43 17.36 -6.70
N LEU A 219 -5.56 16.59 -6.04
CA LEU A 219 -5.03 16.82 -4.71
C LEU A 219 -3.77 17.68 -4.80
N ASP A 220 -3.94 18.99 -4.82
CA ASP A 220 -2.83 19.93 -4.60
C ASP A 220 -2.38 19.86 -3.13
N SER A 221 -1.43 18.99 -2.81
CA SER A 221 -1.04 18.69 -1.43
C SER A 221 0.47 18.61 -1.27
N ALA A 222 1.04 19.60 -0.57
CA ALA A 222 2.46 19.59 -0.20
C ALA A 222 2.88 18.33 0.58
N LEU A 223 1.91 17.69 1.25
CA LEU A 223 2.12 16.43 1.95
C LEU A 223 2.31 15.25 0.98
N PHE A 224 1.47 15.15 -0.05
CA PHE A 224 1.63 14.12 -1.10
C PHE A 224 2.94 14.35 -1.87
N ASP A 225 3.29 15.60 -2.16
CA ASP A 225 4.58 15.94 -2.76
C ASP A 225 5.77 15.50 -1.89
N LEU A 226 5.67 15.67 -0.58
CA LEU A 226 6.71 15.24 0.36
C LEU A 226 6.85 13.72 0.36
N TRP A 227 5.74 12.99 0.43
CA TRP A 227 5.74 11.53 0.38
C TRP A 227 6.36 11.02 -0.92
N ALA A 228 5.90 11.52 -2.07
CA ALA A 228 6.43 11.14 -3.38
C ALA A 228 7.94 11.41 -3.49
N ARG A 229 8.43 12.54 -2.94
CA ARG A 229 9.88 12.86 -2.94
C ARG A 229 10.71 11.91 -2.08
N ILE A 230 10.21 11.53 -0.90
CA ILE A 230 10.92 10.57 -0.02
C ILE A 230 10.99 9.20 -0.70
N LEU A 231 9.85 8.71 -1.19
CA LEU A 231 9.75 7.41 -1.88
C LEU A 231 10.61 7.38 -3.15
N GLU A 232 10.58 8.43 -3.97
CA GLU A 232 11.39 8.52 -5.19
C GLU A 232 12.89 8.54 -4.89
N ARG A 233 13.30 9.29 -3.86
CA ARG A 233 14.70 9.33 -3.42
C ARG A 233 15.17 7.93 -3.06
N GLU A 234 14.35 7.18 -2.32
CA GLU A 234 14.70 5.84 -1.90
C GLU A 234 14.72 4.85 -3.08
N ARG A 235 13.72 4.90 -3.97
CA ARG A 235 13.72 4.10 -5.21
C ARG A 235 14.99 4.29 -6.02
N ARG A 236 15.47 5.54 -6.16
CA ARG A 236 16.72 5.86 -6.86
C ARG A 236 17.94 5.35 -6.12
N ALA A 237 17.95 5.36 -4.79
CA ALA A 237 19.06 4.83 -3.99
C ALA A 237 19.21 3.31 -4.10
N LEU A 238 18.09 2.60 -4.33
CA LEU A 238 18.06 1.14 -4.51
C LEU A 238 18.28 0.67 -5.97
N SER A 239 18.44 1.61 -6.92
CA SER A 239 18.69 1.33 -8.34
C SER A 239 20.17 1.08 -8.62
#